data_AF-A0A0B1TR19-F1
#
_entry.id   AF-A0A0B1TR19-F1
#
_cell.length_a   1.000
_cell.length_b   1.000
_cell.length_c   1.000
_cell.angle_alpha   90.00
_cell.angle_beta   90.00
_cell.angle_gamma   90.00
#
_symmetry.space_group_name_H-M   'P 1'
#
loop_
_entity.id
_entity.type
_entity.pdbx_description
1 polymer ?
#
loop_
_entity_poly.entity_id
_entity_poly.type
_entity_poly.pdbx_seq_one_letter_code
_entity_poly.pdbx_strand_id
1 'polypeptide(L)'
;MKTPTVCYELYLFQLAWATTKFVGCAVQDCGGKKMVVVCNYSPAGNVKDHVIYEMGKPCLNCPSGTSCFPDEGLCVFPDNSIFSWLRSLQI
;
A
#
# COMPACT_ATOMS: atom_id res chain seq x y z
N MET A 1 6.14 -1.16 34.01
CA MET A 1 6.95 -1.13 32.78
C MET A 1 6.39 -2.17 31.82
N LYS A 2 5.54 -1.77 30.87
CA LYS A 2 5.10 -2.64 29.77
C LYS A 2 6.02 -2.37 28.58
N THR A 3 6.63 -3.42 28.04
CA THR A 3 7.49 -3.38 26.86
C THR A 3 6.75 -2.80 25.64
N PRO A 4 7.39 -1.97 24.80
CA PRO A 4 6.74 -1.43 23.62
C PRO A 4 6.75 -2.48 22.50
N THR A 5 5.81 -3.41 22.53
CA THR A 5 5.60 -4.40 21.45
C THR A 5 4.95 -3.77 20.20
N VAL A 6 4.85 -2.44 20.10
CA VAL A 6 3.95 -1.75 19.14
C VAL A 6 4.67 -1.17 17.90
N CYS A 7 6.00 -1.27 17.79
CA CYS A 7 6.71 -0.57 16.69
C CYS A 7 6.74 -1.35 15.36
N TYR A 8 6.82 -2.68 15.36
CA TYR A 8 6.96 -3.45 14.11
C TYR A 8 5.61 -3.79 13.45
N GLU A 9 4.53 -3.88 14.22
CA GLU A 9 3.20 -4.26 13.70
C GLU A 9 2.60 -3.17 12.79
N LEU A 10 2.90 -1.89 13.05
CA LEU A 10 2.40 -0.76 12.26
C LEU A 10 2.86 -0.83 10.79
N TYR A 11 4.08 -1.30 10.52
CA TYR A 11 4.55 -1.41 9.14
C TYR A 11 3.79 -2.48 8.36
N LEU A 12 3.48 -3.61 9.01
CA LEU A 12 2.71 -4.70 8.39
C LEU A 12 1.27 -4.29 8.09
N PHE A 13 0.64 -3.52 8.98
CA PHE A 13 -0.72 -3.05 8.78
C PHE A 13 -0.85 -2.07 7.60
N GLN A 14 0.14 -1.20 7.39
CA GLN A 14 0.15 -0.31 6.22
C GLN A 14 0.28 -1.10 4.91
N LEU A 15 1.10 -2.16 4.89
CA LEU A 15 1.27 -3.00 3.70
C LEU A 15 -0.02 -3.75 3.31
N ALA A 16 -0.79 -4.19 4.31
CA ALA A 16 -2.03 -4.93 4.09
C ALA A 16 -3.28 -4.04 3.96
N TRP A 17 -3.14 -2.71 4.03
CA TRP A 17 -4.27 -1.78 4.11
C TRP A 17 -5.03 -1.69 2.78
N ALA A 18 -6.24 -2.27 2.71
CA ALA A 18 -6.97 -2.50 1.47
C ALA A 18 -7.33 -1.24 0.68
N THR A 19 -7.49 -0.09 1.34
CA THR A 19 -7.79 1.17 0.66
C THR A 19 -6.55 1.85 0.09
N THR A 20 -5.34 1.40 0.44
CA THR A 20 -4.08 1.88 -0.13
C THR A 20 -3.96 1.39 -1.56
N LYS A 21 -3.73 2.31 -2.51
CA LYS A 21 -3.76 2.01 -3.95
C LYS A 21 -2.41 2.21 -4.61
N PHE A 22 -1.58 3.09 -4.05
CA PHE A 22 -0.33 3.51 -4.63
C PHE A 22 0.78 3.39 -3.58
N VAL A 23 1.93 2.91 -4.03
CA VAL A 23 3.16 2.88 -3.24
C VAL A 23 4.29 3.47 -4.09
N GLY A 24 5.08 4.33 -3.49
CA GLY A 24 6.32 4.85 -4.08
C GLY A 24 7.46 4.68 -3.10
N CYS A 25 8.52 4.00 -3.51
CA CYS A 25 9.67 3.72 -2.65
C CYS A 25 10.95 4.33 -3.21
N ALA A 26 11.85 4.73 -2.32
CA ALA A 26 13.19 5.19 -2.64
C ALA A 26 14.22 4.52 -1.73
N VAL A 27 15.40 4.28 -2.27
CA VAL A 27 16.54 3.69 -1.56
C VAL A 27 17.71 4.66 -1.65
N GLN A 28 18.30 5.00 -0.51
CA GLN A 28 19.45 5.90 -0.42
C GLN A 28 20.59 5.23 0.37
N ASP A 29 21.79 5.25 -0.19
CA ASP A 29 23.02 4.95 0.54
C ASP A 29 23.45 6.20 1.32
N CYS A 30 23.60 6.08 2.64
CA CYS A 30 24.00 7.16 3.54
C CYS A 30 25.47 7.04 3.98
N GLY A 31 26.25 6.15 3.35
CA GLY A 31 27.63 5.87 3.70
C GLY A 31 27.78 5.00 4.96
N GLY A 32 28.99 4.48 5.19
CA GLY A 32 29.30 3.73 6.41
C GLY A 32 28.44 2.48 6.63
N LYS A 33 28.06 1.79 5.54
CA LYS A 33 27.15 0.62 5.51
C LYS A 33 25.71 0.92 5.97
N LYS A 34 25.27 2.19 5.93
CA LYS A 34 23.89 2.58 6.23
C LYS A 34 23.10 2.76 4.95
N MET A 35 22.06 1.96 4.80
CA MET A 35 21.08 2.06 3.73
C MET A 35 19.76 2.51 4.34
N VAL A 36 19.08 3.46 3.70
CA VAL A 36 17.74 3.90 4.08
C VAL A 36 16.78 3.56 2.96
N VAL A 37 15.69 2.87 3.31
CA VAL A 37 14.57 2.60 2.41
C VAL A 37 13.36 3.31 2.96
N VAL A 38 12.70 4.11 2.13
CA VAL A 38 11.47 4.81 2.49
C VAL A 38 10.42 4.48 1.45
N CYS A 39 9.22 4.09 1.91
CA CYS A 39 8.05 3.91 1.07
C CYS A 39 6.94 4.83 1.56
N ASN A 40 6.33 5.56 0.63
CA ASN A 40 5.13 6.36 0.83
C ASN A 40 3.93 5.61 0.26
N TYR A 41 2.81 5.66 0.97
CA TYR A 41 1.58 4.96 0.65
C TYR A 41 0.43 5.94 0.47
N SER A 42 -0.39 5.73 -0.55
CA SER A 42 -1.54 6.59 -0.85
C SER A 42 -2.76 5.80 -1.31
N PRO A 43 -3.96 6.06 -0.75
CA PRO A 43 -4.20 6.74 0.51
C PRO A 43 -3.42 6.13 1.68
N ALA A 44 -3.13 6.92 2.72
CA ALA A 44 -2.44 6.41 3.90
C ALA A 44 -3.34 5.45 4.68
N GLY A 45 -2.72 4.40 5.24
CA GLY A 45 -3.36 3.45 6.14
C GLY A 45 -3.08 3.77 7.60
N ASN A 46 -3.16 2.75 8.46
CA ASN A 46 -2.95 2.88 9.92
C ASN A 46 -3.81 3.98 10.56
N VAL A 47 -5.01 4.17 10.02
CA VAL A 47 -5.96 5.13 10.56
C VAL A 47 -6.61 4.52 11.80
N LYS A 48 -6.56 5.24 12.92
CA LYS A 48 -7.16 4.79 14.17
C LYS A 48 -8.65 4.51 13.97
N ASP A 49 -9.16 3.48 14.65
CA ASP A 49 -10.57 3.08 14.65
C ASP A 49 -11.10 2.66 13.26
N HIS A 50 -10.20 2.36 12.31
CA HIS A 50 -10.53 1.78 11.01
C HIS A 50 -9.98 0.35 10.89
N VAL A 51 -10.66 -0.48 10.10
CA VAL A 51 -10.19 -1.84 9.79
C VAL A 51 -9.17 -1.80 8.64
N ILE A 52 -8.20 -2.73 8.68
CA ILE A 52 -7.14 -2.83 7.66
C ILE A 52 -7.75 -3.22 6.31
N TYR A 53 -8.68 -4.17 6.33
CA TYR A 53 -9.47 -4.62 5.19
C TYR A 53 -10.79 -5.20 5.69
N GLU A 54 -11.80 -5.19 4.82
CA GLU A 54 -13.08 -5.85 5.11
C GLU A 54 -12.93 -7.36 4.91
N MET A 55 -13.39 -8.14 5.89
CA MET A 55 -13.39 -9.60 5.77
C MET A 55 -14.51 -10.04 4.81
N GLY A 56 -14.21 -10.99 3.92
CA GLY A 56 -15.19 -11.51 2.98
C GLY A 56 -14.57 -12.43 1.93
N LYS A 57 -15.40 -12.82 0.96
CA LYS A 57 -14.90 -13.51 -0.24
C LYS A 57 -14.05 -12.52 -1.06
N PRO A 58 -12.96 -13.00 -1.70
CA PRO A 58 -12.18 -12.15 -2.59
C PRO A 58 -13.06 -11.46 -3.62
N CYS A 59 -12.73 -10.20 -3.92
CA CYS A 59 -13.40 -9.36 -4.89
C CYS A 59 -14.86 -8.97 -4.64
N LEU A 60 -15.47 -9.39 -3.53
CA LEU A 60 -16.87 -9.08 -3.25
C LEU A 60 -17.15 -7.57 -3.25
N ASN A 61 -16.20 -6.78 -2.71
CA ASN A 61 -16.32 -5.34 -2.53
C ASN A 61 -15.25 -4.57 -3.34
N CYS A 62 -14.89 -5.02 -4.55
CA CYS A 62 -13.97 -4.26 -5.39
C CYS A 62 -14.57 -2.89 -5.77
N PRO A 63 -13.78 -1.80 -5.70
CA PRO A 63 -14.26 -0.46 -6.05
C PRO A 63 -14.55 -0.34 -7.54
N SER A 64 -15.49 0.54 -7.90
CA SER A 64 -15.84 0.79 -9.30
C SER A 64 -14.62 1.24 -10.12
N GLY A 65 -14.52 0.76 -11.36
CA GLY A 65 -13.37 1.04 -12.23
C GLY A 65 -12.16 0.13 -12.01
N THR A 66 -12.29 -0.90 -11.16
CA THR A 66 -11.30 -1.97 -11.02
C THR A 66 -11.83 -3.30 -11.54
N SER A 67 -10.91 -4.19 -11.91
CA SER A 67 -11.16 -5.56 -12.29
C SER A 67 -10.70 -6.51 -11.17
N CYS A 68 -11.45 -7.57 -10.94
CA CYS A 68 -11.08 -8.60 -9.97
C CYS A 68 -10.10 -9.62 -10.57
N PHE A 69 -9.07 -9.97 -9.80
CA PHE A 69 -8.14 -11.08 -10.07
C PHE A 69 -8.34 -12.14 -8.96
N PRO A 70 -9.24 -13.12 -9.15
CA PRO A 70 -9.68 -14.02 -8.08
C PRO A 70 -8.57 -14.91 -7.52
N ASP A 71 -7.66 -15.36 -8.38
CA ASP A 71 -6.56 -16.26 -8.01
C ASP A 71 -5.54 -15.58 -7.07
N GLU A 72 -5.43 -14.26 -7.15
CA GLU A 72 -4.58 -13.43 -6.29
C GLU A 72 -5.36 -12.75 -5.16
N GLY A 73 -6.69 -12.71 -5.27
CA GLY A 73 -7.59 -12.05 -4.34
C GLY A 73 -7.49 -10.52 -4.35
N LEU A 74 -7.10 -9.92 -5.48
CA LEU A 74 -6.84 -8.49 -5.60
C LEU A 74 -7.80 -7.78 -6.57
N CYS A 75 -8.05 -6.50 -6.30
CA CYS A 75 -8.74 -5.57 -7.20
C CYS A 75 -7.69 -4.72 -7.94
N VAL A 76 -7.68 -4.77 -9.27
CA VAL A 76 -6.62 -4.18 -10.10
C VAL A 76 -7.21 -3.10 -11.01
N PHE A 77 -6.49 -1.99 -11.19
CA PHE A 77 -6.86 -0.98 -12.18
C PHE A 77 -6.52 -1.46 -13.59
N PRO A 78 -7.37 -1.21 -14.59
CA PRO A 78 -7.00 -1.49 -15.98
C PRO A 78 -5.76 -0.66 -16.38
N ASP A 79 -4.76 -1.35 -16.92
CA ASP A 79 -3.38 -0.94 -17.27
C ASP A 79 -3.23 0.52 -17.75
N ASN A 80 -4.14 0.99 -18.60
CA ASN A 80 -4.03 2.30 -19.25
C ASN A 80 -4.30 3.53 -18.35
N SER A 81 -4.74 3.33 -17.11
CA SER A 81 -5.14 4.45 -16.23
C SER A 81 -3.99 5.03 -15.41
N ILE A 82 -2.99 4.24 -15.02
CA ILE A 82 -1.89 4.69 -14.13
C ILE A 82 -0.71 5.29 -14.91
N PHE A 83 -0.35 4.69 -16.05
CA PHE A 83 0.79 5.18 -16.85
C PHE A 83 0.51 6.48 -17.60
N SER A 84 -0.77 6.84 -17.81
CA SER A 84 -1.13 8.11 -18.47
C SER A 84 -0.74 9.33 -17.62
N TRP A 85 -1.02 9.30 -16.31
CA TRP A 85 -0.67 10.40 -15.39
C TRP A 85 0.83 10.46 -15.10
N LEU A 86 1.50 9.31 -14.99
CA LEU A 86 2.95 9.25 -14.81
C LEU A 86 3.72 9.76 -16.04
N ARG A 87 3.18 9.66 -17.25
CA ARG A 87 3.77 10.30 -18.45
C ARG A 87 3.63 11.82 -18.45
N SER A 88 2.63 12.39 -17.76
CA SER A 88 2.43 13.84 -17.66
C SER A 88 3.35 14.50 -16.63
N LEU A 89 3.81 13.75 -15.62
CA LEU A 89 4.91 14.15 -14.75
C LEU A 89 6.20 13.50 -15.25
N GLN A 90 6.84 14.13 -16.23
CA GLN A 90 8.24 13.83 -16.56
C GLN A 90 9.11 14.12 -15.32
N ILE A 91 9.52 13.07 -14.62
CA ILE A 91 10.81 13.03 -13.92
C ILE A 91 11.82 12.50 -14.93
#